data_AF-A0A2S6IC47-F1
#
_entry.id   AF-A0A2S6IC47-F1
#
_cell.length_a   1.000
_cell.length_b   1.000
_cell.length_c   1.000
_cell.angle_alpha   90.00
_cell.angle_beta   90.00
_cell.angle_gamma   90.00
#
_symmetry.space_group_name_H-M   'P 1'
#
loop_
_entity.id
_entity.type
_entity.pdbx_description
1 polymer ?
#
loop_
_entity_poly.entity_id
_entity_poly.type
_entity_poly.pdbx_seq_one_letter_code
_entity_poly.pdbx_strand_id
1 'polypeptide(L)'
;MVTPQEGPAATRHADLSVSPAQGAAPGAEDAEELRVEHGPGGGRRAVMDVDRARNWWEGFAREVEERSEELTELDRISGDGDFGTNLRSAVRKARARLEAGQPRTVGEVFTAVSLGFLDTGGTSGPLFGMFFREFAKACEGLPVVGSDVLARGALEGVRTVQRLGGAQVGDKTAVDAMAPAAEALQRAVDAGAEVTAAMGAAYRAAADGARSTTAMRARRGRASYVGEVARGVVDPGALAVAWFYERGATAA
;
A
#
# COMPACT_ATOMS: atom_id res chain seq x y z
N MET A 1 19.34 29.50 -44.52
CA MET A 1 18.37 28.58 -43.90
C MET A 1 18.88 28.27 -42.51
N VAL A 2 18.12 28.63 -41.47
CA VAL A 2 18.43 28.32 -40.07
C VAL A 2 17.30 27.45 -39.54
N THR A 3 17.68 26.43 -38.77
CA THR A 3 16.81 25.40 -38.19
C THR A 3 15.92 25.92 -37.06
N PRO A 4 14.79 25.24 -36.77
CA PRO A 4 14.25 25.15 -35.42
C PRO A 4 14.87 23.96 -34.67
N GLN A 5 15.30 24.17 -33.42
CA GLN A 5 15.52 23.08 -32.47
C GLN A 5 14.18 22.67 -31.86
N GLU A 6 13.96 21.37 -31.66
CA GLU A 6 12.91 20.90 -30.74
C GLU A 6 13.44 20.93 -29.29
N GLY A 7 12.60 21.44 -28.37
CA GLY A 7 12.90 21.48 -26.94
C GLY A 7 12.52 20.18 -26.20
N PRO A 8 13.04 19.95 -24.99
CA PRO A 8 12.79 18.71 -24.24
C PRO A 8 11.35 18.63 -23.74
N ALA A 9 10.79 17.43 -23.74
CA ALA A 9 9.44 17.15 -23.23
C ALA A 9 9.35 17.35 -21.71
N ALA A 10 8.24 17.93 -21.25
CA ALA A 10 8.02 18.24 -19.84
C ALA A 10 7.74 16.98 -18.99
N THR A 11 8.51 16.81 -17.92
CA THR A 11 8.33 15.74 -16.93
C THR A 11 6.99 15.90 -16.21
N ARG A 12 6.11 14.89 -16.31
CA ARG A 12 4.86 14.85 -15.53
C ARG A 12 5.15 14.34 -14.13
N HIS A 13 5.02 15.21 -13.13
CA HIS A 13 5.04 14.81 -11.72
C HIS A 13 3.66 14.27 -11.32
N ALA A 14 3.62 13.15 -10.60
CA ALA A 14 2.40 12.68 -9.94
C ALA A 14 2.06 13.60 -8.77
N ASP A 15 0.85 14.17 -8.77
CA ASP A 15 0.34 14.97 -7.65
C ASP A 15 -0.02 14.06 -6.47
N LEU A 16 0.41 14.45 -5.27
CA LEU A 16 0.24 13.72 -4.02
C LEU A 16 -0.19 14.68 -2.88
N SER A 17 -0.86 15.78 -3.21
CA SER A 17 -1.31 16.79 -2.26
C SER A 17 -2.61 16.38 -1.52
N VAL A 18 -2.71 16.76 -0.24
CA VAL A 18 -3.86 16.45 0.64
C VAL A 18 -4.23 17.70 1.45
N SER A 19 -5.51 18.08 1.46
CA SER A 19 -6.03 19.21 2.24
C SER A 19 -6.58 18.79 3.61
N PRO A 20 -6.39 19.59 4.68
CA PRO A 20 -6.89 19.30 6.02
C PRO A 20 -8.31 19.86 6.28
N ALA A 21 -9.04 19.24 7.21
CA ALA A 21 -10.27 19.77 7.79
C ALA A 21 -10.08 20.05 9.31
N GLN A 22 -10.74 21.09 9.84
CA GLN A 22 -10.54 21.63 11.20
C GLN A 22 -11.84 21.67 12.03
N GLY A 23 -11.70 21.72 13.37
CA GLY A 23 -12.77 21.94 14.37
C GLY A 23 -12.91 20.75 15.34
N ALA A 24 -12.66 20.78 16.66
CA ALA A 24 -12.76 21.74 17.78
C ALA A 24 -14.00 21.47 18.69
N ALA A 25 -13.77 21.34 20.01
CA ALA A 25 -14.74 20.96 21.06
C ALA A 25 -15.01 22.11 22.08
N PRO A 26 -16.01 22.02 23.00
CA PRO A 26 -15.89 21.39 24.34
C PRO A 26 -17.12 20.48 24.71
N GLY A 27 -17.36 19.95 25.93
CA GLY A 27 -16.77 20.14 27.28
C GLY A 27 -17.15 19.02 28.30
N ALA A 28 -17.34 19.35 29.58
CA ALA A 28 -17.59 18.44 30.74
C ALA A 28 -19.03 18.62 31.34
N GLU A 29 -19.59 17.86 32.30
CA GLU A 29 -19.05 17.29 33.58
C GLU A 29 -19.75 15.97 34.06
N ASP A 30 -18.96 15.15 34.76
CA ASP A 30 -19.18 14.14 35.84
C ASP A 30 -20.50 13.33 36.04
N ALA A 31 -20.38 11.99 35.97
CA ALA A 31 -20.68 11.04 37.07
C ALA A 31 -20.23 9.59 36.75
N GLU A 32 -19.94 8.80 37.79
CA GLU A 32 -19.24 7.49 37.72
C GLU A 32 -20.19 6.27 37.64
N GLU A 33 -20.21 5.52 36.53
CA GLU A 33 -20.60 4.09 36.52
C GLU A 33 -19.98 3.32 35.33
N LEU A 34 -19.64 2.05 35.54
CA LEU A 34 -18.81 1.23 34.65
C LEU A 34 -19.57 0.72 33.40
N ARG A 35 -19.68 1.53 32.33
CA ARG A 35 -20.19 1.10 31.02
C ARG A 35 -19.38 1.68 29.85
N VAL A 36 -18.96 0.82 28.92
CA VAL A 36 -18.29 1.24 27.67
C VAL A 36 -19.35 1.70 26.66
N GLU A 37 -19.84 2.92 26.83
CA GLU A 37 -20.75 3.54 25.86
C GLU A 37 -20.03 3.87 24.55
N HIS A 38 -20.46 3.22 23.48
CA HIS A 38 -20.01 3.53 22.13
C HIS A 38 -20.82 4.73 21.61
N GLY A 39 -20.22 5.92 21.62
CA GLY A 39 -20.85 7.13 21.08
C GLY A 39 -21.29 6.95 19.62
N PRO A 40 -22.44 7.53 19.20
CA PRO A 40 -23.09 7.27 17.92
C PRO A 40 -22.32 7.87 16.73
N GLY A 41 -21.24 7.19 16.32
CA GLY A 41 -20.38 7.58 15.21
C GLY A 41 -18.97 6.96 15.24
N GLY A 42 -18.48 6.52 16.41
CA GLY A 42 -17.10 6.02 16.56
C GLY A 42 -16.86 4.60 16.03
N GLY A 43 -17.79 3.67 16.31
CA GLY A 43 -17.55 2.23 16.16
C GLY A 43 -17.17 1.74 14.76
N ARG A 44 -17.62 2.40 13.68
CA ARG A 44 -17.26 1.99 12.31
C ARG A 44 -15.86 2.40 11.87
N ARG A 45 -15.26 3.43 12.48
CA ARG A 45 -13.90 3.90 12.15
C ARG A 45 -12.81 3.15 12.93
N ALA A 46 -13.18 2.60 14.08
CA ALA A 46 -12.31 1.84 14.96
C ALA A 46 -11.73 0.56 14.32
N VAL A 47 -12.53 -0.16 13.52
CA VAL A 47 -12.24 -1.55 13.14
C VAL A 47 -12.40 -1.86 11.66
N MET A 48 -11.49 -2.66 11.10
CA MET A 48 -11.56 -3.17 9.74
C MET A 48 -12.39 -4.46 9.72
N ASP A 49 -13.60 -4.41 9.16
CA ASP A 49 -14.43 -5.58 8.90
C ASP A 49 -14.19 -6.17 7.48
N VAL A 50 -14.88 -7.26 7.15
CA VAL A 50 -14.76 -7.94 5.85
C VAL A 50 -15.10 -7.04 4.67
N ASP A 51 -16.18 -6.26 4.74
CA ASP A 51 -16.62 -5.41 3.63
C ASP A 51 -15.67 -4.22 3.45
N ARG A 52 -15.18 -3.64 4.55
CA ARG A 52 -14.13 -2.63 4.52
C ARG A 52 -12.82 -3.18 3.95
N ALA A 53 -12.41 -4.40 4.30
CA ALA A 53 -11.23 -5.04 3.74
C ALA A 53 -11.37 -5.34 2.23
N ARG A 54 -12.57 -5.74 1.78
CA ARG A 54 -12.89 -5.91 0.35
C ARG A 54 -12.86 -4.57 -0.39
N ASN A 55 -13.47 -3.52 0.18
CA ASN A 55 -13.48 -2.17 -0.40
C ASN A 55 -12.08 -1.54 -0.48
N TRP A 56 -11.23 -1.77 0.53
CA TRP A 56 -9.81 -1.42 0.51
C TRP A 56 -9.12 -2.08 -0.69
N TRP A 57 -9.20 -3.41 -0.77
CA TRP A 57 -8.56 -4.14 -1.87
C TRP A 57 -9.10 -3.70 -3.23
N GLU A 58 -10.41 -3.55 -3.37
CA GLU A 58 -11.09 -3.16 -4.61
C GLU A 58 -10.65 -1.77 -5.09
N GLY A 59 -10.53 -0.82 -4.16
CA GLY A 59 -10.00 0.50 -4.44
C GLY A 59 -8.55 0.46 -4.95
N PHE A 60 -7.70 -0.40 -4.37
CA PHE A 60 -6.32 -0.60 -4.82
C PHE A 60 -6.26 -1.30 -6.19
N ALA A 61 -7.10 -2.31 -6.41
CA ALA A 61 -7.18 -3.03 -7.67
C ALA A 61 -7.59 -2.11 -8.81
N ARG A 62 -8.64 -1.32 -8.62
CA ARG A 62 -9.09 -0.32 -9.60
C ARG A 62 -7.99 0.67 -9.94
N GLU A 63 -7.28 1.21 -8.94
CA GLU A 63 -6.14 2.12 -9.16
C GLU A 63 -5.05 1.47 -10.03
N VAL A 64 -4.69 0.22 -9.73
CA VAL A 64 -3.71 -0.55 -10.51
C VAL A 64 -4.20 -0.83 -11.92
N GLU A 65 -5.47 -1.14 -12.13
CA GLU A 65 -6.01 -1.38 -13.47
C GLU A 65 -6.02 -0.09 -14.31
N GLU A 66 -6.55 1.00 -13.77
CA GLU A 66 -6.65 2.32 -14.40
C GLU A 66 -5.26 2.93 -14.73
N ARG A 67 -4.26 2.71 -13.86
CA ARG A 67 -2.91 3.28 -13.99
C ARG A 67 -1.83 2.27 -14.34
N SER A 68 -2.23 1.09 -14.84
CA SER A 68 -1.31 0.03 -15.25
C SER A 68 -0.32 0.44 -16.34
N GLU A 69 -0.69 1.39 -17.21
CA GLU A 69 0.20 1.94 -18.24
C GLU A 69 1.25 2.89 -17.65
N GLU A 70 0.90 3.73 -16.68
CA GLU A 70 1.84 4.59 -15.94
C GLU A 70 2.91 3.76 -15.23
N LEU A 71 2.48 2.70 -14.51
CA LEU A 71 3.39 1.74 -13.87
C LEU A 71 4.32 1.04 -14.87
N THR A 72 3.81 0.76 -16.09
CA THR A 72 4.59 0.13 -17.16
C THR A 72 5.60 1.10 -17.77
N GLU A 73 5.27 2.39 -17.87
CA GLU A 73 6.20 3.43 -18.34
C GLU A 73 7.36 3.65 -17.37
N LEU A 74 7.05 3.83 -16.08
CA LEU A 74 8.05 3.98 -15.01
C LEU A 74 9.04 2.81 -14.99
N ASP A 75 8.53 1.59 -15.11
CA ASP A 75 9.32 0.36 -15.18
C ASP A 75 10.08 0.20 -16.52
N ARG A 76 9.64 0.82 -17.61
CA ARG A 76 10.40 0.80 -18.88
C ARG A 76 11.64 1.70 -18.83
N ILE A 77 11.55 2.83 -18.12
CA ILE A 77 12.70 3.72 -17.91
C ILE A 77 13.68 3.09 -16.91
N SER A 78 13.17 2.38 -15.91
CA SER A 78 13.94 1.84 -14.78
C SER A 78 14.03 0.31 -14.74
N GLY A 79 13.87 -0.41 -15.85
CA GLY A 79 13.64 -1.86 -15.80
C GLY A 79 13.39 -2.47 -17.19
N ASP A 80 12.49 -3.45 -17.27
CA ASP A 80 12.10 -4.09 -18.53
C ASP A 80 10.68 -3.74 -19.01
N GLY A 81 9.94 -2.93 -18.25
CA GLY A 81 8.62 -2.44 -18.65
C GLY A 81 7.54 -3.52 -18.64
N ASP A 82 7.58 -4.43 -17.66
CA ASP A 82 6.57 -5.47 -17.45
C ASP A 82 5.72 -5.26 -16.18
N PHE A 83 6.20 -4.44 -15.23
CA PHE A 83 5.66 -4.37 -13.87
C PHE A 83 4.15 -4.04 -13.84
N GLY A 84 3.70 -3.00 -14.55
CA GLY A 84 2.29 -2.62 -14.56
C GLY A 84 1.36 -3.64 -15.22
N THR A 85 1.86 -4.37 -16.23
CA THR A 85 1.13 -5.48 -16.87
C THR A 85 1.03 -6.70 -15.95
N ASN A 86 2.11 -7.02 -15.24
CA ASN A 86 2.11 -8.07 -14.22
C ASN A 86 1.17 -7.70 -13.06
N LEU A 87 1.25 -6.48 -12.52
CA LEU A 87 0.41 -6.04 -11.40
C LEU A 87 -1.08 -6.04 -11.77
N ARG A 88 -1.44 -5.62 -13.00
CA ARG A 88 -2.80 -5.73 -13.55
C ARG A 88 -3.28 -7.19 -13.63
N SER A 89 -2.40 -8.12 -14.00
CA SER A 89 -2.71 -9.56 -14.00
C SER A 89 -3.00 -10.08 -12.58
N ALA A 90 -2.15 -9.69 -11.62
CA ALA A 90 -2.29 -10.08 -10.21
C ALA A 90 -3.61 -9.61 -9.59
N VAL A 91 -3.99 -8.35 -9.79
CA VAL A 91 -5.24 -7.82 -9.22
C VAL A 91 -6.47 -8.48 -9.84
N ARG A 92 -6.47 -8.78 -11.16
CA ARG A 92 -7.55 -9.56 -11.79
C ARG A 92 -7.65 -10.99 -11.26
N LYS A 93 -6.51 -11.63 -11.04
CA LYS A 93 -6.42 -12.98 -10.45
C LYS A 93 -6.89 -13.01 -8.99
N ALA A 94 -6.69 -11.94 -8.23
CA ALA A 94 -7.22 -11.75 -6.89
C ALA A 94 -8.74 -11.46 -6.90
N ARG A 95 -9.22 -10.59 -7.80
CA ARG A 95 -10.65 -10.28 -8.03
C ARG A 95 -11.48 -11.55 -8.20
N ALA A 96 -11.10 -12.39 -9.17
CA ALA A 96 -11.79 -13.63 -9.48
C ALA A 96 -11.81 -14.62 -8.29
N ARG A 97 -10.75 -14.63 -7.46
CA ARG A 97 -10.69 -15.45 -6.24
C ARG A 97 -11.60 -14.91 -5.13
N LEU A 98 -11.70 -13.59 -4.97
CA LEU A 98 -12.63 -12.93 -4.01
C LEU A 98 -14.10 -13.15 -4.41
N GLU A 99 -14.40 -13.07 -5.70
CA GLU A 99 -15.74 -13.33 -6.26
C GLU A 99 -16.16 -14.79 -6.08
N ALA A 100 -15.28 -15.74 -6.39
CA ALA A 100 -15.55 -17.18 -6.23
C ALA A 100 -15.57 -17.64 -4.76
N GLY A 101 -14.73 -17.06 -3.90
CA GLY A 101 -14.52 -17.52 -2.53
C GLY A 101 -15.54 -17.02 -1.50
N GLN A 102 -16.21 -15.89 -1.76
CA GLN A 102 -17.19 -15.27 -0.84
C GLN A 102 -16.68 -15.19 0.62
N PRO A 103 -15.56 -14.48 0.86
CA PRO A 103 -14.88 -14.48 2.16
C PRO A 103 -15.78 -13.98 3.29
N ARG A 104 -15.66 -14.61 4.47
CA ARG A 104 -16.43 -14.29 5.69
C ARG A 104 -15.54 -13.72 6.80
N THR A 105 -14.24 -13.67 6.57
CA THR A 105 -13.22 -13.14 7.47
C THR A 105 -12.24 -12.24 6.71
N VAL A 106 -11.61 -11.30 7.42
CA VAL A 106 -10.57 -10.42 6.86
C VAL A 106 -9.35 -11.24 6.39
N GLY A 107 -9.02 -12.32 7.11
CA GLY A 107 -7.98 -13.27 6.69
C GLY A 107 -8.27 -13.96 5.35
N GLU A 108 -9.52 -14.36 5.08
CA GLU A 108 -9.90 -14.95 3.79
C GLU A 108 -9.84 -13.93 2.65
N VAL A 109 -10.17 -12.65 2.90
CA VAL A 109 -9.97 -11.57 1.91
C VAL A 109 -8.49 -11.52 1.52
N PHE A 110 -7.58 -11.31 2.47
CA PHE A 110 -6.14 -11.24 2.16
C PHE A 110 -5.56 -12.57 1.64
N THR A 111 -6.17 -13.72 1.95
CA THR A 111 -5.78 -15.02 1.36
C THR A 111 -6.06 -15.05 -0.14
N ALA A 112 -7.27 -14.66 -0.56
CA ALA A 112 -7.62 -14.58 -1.99
C ALA A 112 -6.71 -13.60 -2.76
N VAL A 113 -6.37 -12.48 -2.13
CA VAL A 113 -5.41 -11.48 -2.65
C VAL A 113 -4.01 -12.08 -2.80
N SER A 114 -3.47 -12.65 -1.73
CA SER A 114 -2.16 -13.32 -1.73
C SER A 114 -2.04 -14.35 -2.85
N LEU A 115 -3.05 -15.22 -2.99
CA LEU A 115 -3.08 -16.26 -4.02
C LEU A 115 -3.18 -15.71 -5.45
N GLY A 116 -3.83 -14.56 -5.68
CA GLY A 116 -3.86 -13.90 -6.99
C GLY A 116 -2.50 -13.35 -7.40
N PHE A 117 -1.75 -12.81 -6.44
CA PHE A 117 -0.41 -12.27 -6.65
C PHE A 117 0.67 -13.35 -6.77
N LEU A 118 0.59 -14.42 -5.98
CA LEU A 118 1.50 -15.59 -6.10
C LEU A 118 1.37 -16.32 -7.44
N ASP A 119 0.22 -16.22 -8.10
CA ASP A 119 -0.10 -16.76 -9.43
C ASP A 119 0.32 -15.80 -10.57
N THR A 120 1.19 -14.81 -10.30
CA THR A 120 1.65 -13.82 -11.29
C THR A 120 3.15 -13.93 -11.54
N GLY A 121 3.56 -13.67 -12.79
CA GLY A 121 4.95 -13.63 -13.21
C GLY A 121 5.74 -12.43 -12.68
N GLY A 122 7.02 -12.37 -13.08
CA GLY A 122 7.95 -11.35 -12.61
C GLY A 122 8.39 -11.56 -11.15
N THR A 123 9.22 -10.64 -10.64
CA THR A 123 9.69 -10.68 -9.24
C THR A 123 8.69 -10.04 -8.28
N SER A 124 7.89 -9.08 -8.75
CA SER A 124 6.94 -8.33 -7.94
C SER A 124 5.74 -9.16 -7.48
N GLY A 125 5.14 -9.97 -8.38
CA GLY A 125 3.98 -10.82 -8.06
C GLY A 125 4.20 -11.67 -6.81
N PRO A 126 5.24 -12.53 -6.75
CA PRO A 126 5.54 -13.34 -5.58
C PRO A 126 5.85 -12.53 -4.32
N LEU A 127 6.57 -11.40 -4.41
CA LEU A 127 6.91 -10.58 -3.24
C LEU A 127 5.67 -9.88 -2.63
N PHE A 128 4.81 -9.27 -3.46
CA PHE A 128 3.54 -8.71 -3.00
C PHE A 128 2.59 -9.82 -2.51
N GLY A 129 2.54 -10.97 -3.17
CA GLY A 129 1.75 -12.12 -2.74
C GLY A 129 2.17 -12.63 -1.36
N MET A 130 3.48 -12.62 -1.07
CA MET A 130 4.02 -12.91 0.26
C MET A 130 3.72 -11.82 1.29
N PHE A 131 3.80 -10.54 0.91
CA PHE A 131 3.40 -9.43 1.78
C PHE A 131 1.93 -9.57 2.23
N PHE A 132 1.00 -9.76 1.29
CA PHE A 132 -0.42 -9.99 1.60
C PHE A 132 -0.67 -11.30 2.36
N ARG A 133 0.21 -12.30 2.25
CA ARG A 133 0.10 -13.55 3.03
C ARG A 133 0.28 -13.33 4.53
N GLU A 134 1.11 -12.37 4.94
CA GLU A 134 1.30 -12.06 6.35
C GLU A 134 0.14 -11.24 6.93
N PHE A 135 -0.54 -10.40 6.13
CA PHE A 135 -1.86 -9.84 6.48
C PHE A 135 -2.91 -10.95 6.65
N ALA A 136 -2.96 -11.91 5.73
CA ALA A 136 -3.91 -13.03 5.78
C ALA A 136 -3.78 -13.85 7.07
N LYS A 137 -2.55 -14.20 7.47
CA LYS A 137 -2.24 -14.87 8.74
C LYS A 137 -2.57 -14.01 9.95
N ALA A 138 -2.20 -12.72 9.92
CA ALA A 138 -2.47 -11.83 11.06
C ALA A 138 -3.98 -11.72 11.34
N CYS A 139 -4.81 -11.80 10.29
CA CYS A 139 -6.27 -11.69 10.33
C CYS A 139 -7.00 -13.07 10.28
N GLU A 140 -6.29 -14.19 10.49
CA GLU A 140 -6.83 -15.54 10.30
C GLU A 140 -8.04 -15.81 11.21
N GLY A 141 -9.17 -16.22 10.61
CA GLY A 141 -10.42 -16.49 11.33
C GLY A 141 -11.17 -15.26 11.87
N LEU A 142 -10.64 -14.04 11.69
CA LEU A 142 -11.21 -12.83 12.27
C LEU A 142 -12.20 -12.13 11.31
N PRO A 143 -13.49 -11.94 11.67
CA PRO A 143 -14.44 -11.18 10.87
C PRO A 143 -14.22 -9.66 10.97
N VAL A 144 -13.54 -9.21 12.03
CA VAL A 144 -13.28 -7.80 12.35
C VAL A 144 -11.89 -7.74 13.00
N VAL A 145 -11.05 -6.76 12.62
CA VAL A 145 -9.69 -6.59 13.15
C VAL A 145 -9.40 -5.12 13.53
N GLY A 146 -8.57 -4.94 14.56
CA GLY A 146 -8.06 -3.63 14.98
C GLY A 146 -6.82 -3.18 14.21
N SER A 147 -6.32 -1.98 14.53
CA SER A 147 -5.11 -1.41 13.92
C SER A 147 -3.84 -2.18 14.31
N ASP A 148 -3.83 -2.79 15.50
CA ASP A 148 -2.78 -3.68 16.02
C ASP A 148 -2.55 -4.91 15.14
N VAL A 149 -3.63 -5.56 14.71
CA VAL A 149 -3.59 -6.74 13.84
C VAL A 149 -3.05 -6.37 12.46
N LEU A 150 -3.45 -5.22 11.92
CA LEU A 150 -2.95 -4.70 10.64
C LEU A 150 -1.47 -4.30 10.74
N ALA A 151 -1.04 -3.68 11.85
CA ALA A 151 0.37 -3.35 12.10
C ALA A 151 1.24 -4.61 12.15
N ARG A 152 0.80 -5.66 12.86
CA ARG A 152 1.47 -6.97 12.89
C ARG A 152 1.60 -7.58 11.48
N GLY A 153 0.51 -7.59 10.71
CA GLY A 153 0.52 -8.08 9.33
C GLY A 153 1.48 -7.31 8.41
N ALA A 154 1.49 -5.97 8.53
CA ALA A 154 2.39 -5.10 7.79
C ALA A 154 3.87 -5.37 8.13
N LEU A 155 4.22 -5.42 9.42
CA LEU A 155 5.60 -5.62 9.88
C LEU A 155 6.15 -7.00 9.46
N GLU A 156 5.37 -8.08 9.63
CA GLU A 156 5.79 -9.41 9.18
C GLU A 156 5.85 -9.52 7.65
N GLY A 157 4.95 -8.83 6.95
CA GLY A 157 4.98 -8.68 5.50
C GLY A 157 6.30 -8.05 5.02
N VAL A 158 6.70 -6.91 5.62
CA VAL A 158 7.97 -6.24 5.31
C VAL A 158 9.14 -7.17 5.58
N ARG A 159 9.23 -7.76 6.79
CA ARG A 159 10.30 -8.70 7.18
C ARG A 159 10.42 -9.86 6.19
N THR A 160 9.28 -10.38 5.72
CA THR A 160 9.23 -11.46 4.73
C THR A 160 9.68 -11.02 3.35
N VAL A 161 9.25 -9.84 2.86
CA VAL A 161 9.73 -9.28 1.58
C VAL A 161 11.23 -9.00 1.63
N GLN A 162 11.74 -8.41 2.70
CA GLN A 162 13.18 -8.15 2.88
C GLN A 162 13.98 -9.46 2.92
N ARG A 163 13.50 -10.49 3.63
CA ARG A 163 14.15 -11.80 3.73
C ARG A 163 14.17 -12.58 2.41
N LEU A 164 13.13 -12.44 1.57
CA LEU A 164 13.03 -13.14 0.28
C LEU A 164 13.72 -12.39 -0.87
N GLY A 165 13.59 -11.06 -0.91
CA GLY A 165 14.15 -10.21 -1.98
C GLY A 165 15.54 -9.63 -1.67
N GLY A 166 15.99 -9.68 -0.42
CA GLY A 166 17.27 -9.11 0.05
C GLY A 166 17.34 -7.58 0.06
N ALA A 167 16.26 -6.88 -0.31
CA ALA A 167 16.20 -5.44 -0.40
C ALA A 167 16.07 -4.77 0.98
N GLN A 168 16.69 -3.60 1.13
CA GLN A 168 16.60 -2.74 2.31
C GLN A 168 16.05 -1.35 1.94
N VAL A 169 15.69 -0.54 2.94
CA VAL A 169 15.41 0.88 2.70
C VAL A 169 16.68 1.56 2.18
N GLY A 170 16.55 2.34 1.11
CA GLY A 170 17.63 2.93 0.33
C GLY A 170 18.07 2.11 -0.90
N ASP A 171 17.46 0.95 -1.18
CA ASP A 171 17.80 0.13 -2.36
C ASP A 171 17.02 0.49 -3.63
N LYS A 172 16.00 1.37 -3.53
CA LYS A 172 15.04 1.75 -4.58
C LYS A 172 14.17 0.57 -5.00
N THR A 173 13.24 0.20 -4.14
CA THR A 173 12.28 -0.89 -4.31
C THR A 173 10.97 -0.60 -3.56
N ALA A 174 9.97 -1.48 -3.68
CA ALA A 174 8.77 -1.46 -2.85
C ALA A 174 9.04 -1.41 -1.32
N VAL A 175 10.20 -1.91 -0.83
CA VAL A 175 10.58 -1.84 0.59
C VAL A 175 10.69 -0.40 1.08
N ASP A 176 11.09 0.54 0.23
CA ASP A 176 11.21 1.97 0.55
C ASP A 176 9.86 2.61 0.92
N ALA A 177 8.74 2.05 0.47
CA ALA A 177 7.40 2.44 0.92
C ALA A 177 6.82 1.48 1.97
N MET A 178 7.05 0.17 1.86
CA MET A 178 6.48 -0.82 2.79
C MET A 178 6.98 -0.64 4.22
N ALA A 179 8.29 -0.42 4.41
CA ALA A 179 8.88 -0.33 5.74
C ALA A 179 8.44 0.94 6.49
N PRO A 180 8.56 2.16 5.94
CA PRO A 180 8.04 3.36 6.60
C PRO A 180 6.55 3.29 6.91
N ALA A 181 5.75 2.68 6.02
CA ALA A 181 4.32 2.51 6.24
C ALA A 181 4.00 1.58 7.42
N ALA A 182 4.65 0.41 7.50
CA ALA A 182 4.46 -0.54 8.60
C ALA A 182 4.93 0.04 9.94
N GLU A 183 6.05 0.77 9.95
CA GLU A 183 6.51 1.47 11.16
C GLU A 183 5.57 2.62 11.57
N ALA A 184 5.05 3.40 10.63
CA ALA A 184 4.10 4.47 10.92
C ALA A 184 2.77 3.93 11.42
N LEU A 185 2.32 2.78 10.89
CA LEU A 185 1.16 2.05 11.36
C LEU A 185 1.37 1.58 12.81
N GLN A 186 2.52 0.96 13.12
CA GLN A 186 2.84 0.53 14.49
C GLN A 186 2.94 1.72 15.46
N ARG A 187 3.66 2.79 15.11
CA ARG A 187 3.75 4.00 15.96
C ARG A 187 2.39 4.64 16.23
N ALA A 188 1.46 4.55 15.29
CA ALA A 188 0.10 5.02 15.49
C ALA A 188 -0.68 4.10 16.46
N VAL A 189 -0.55 2.77 16.32
CA VAL A 189 -1.11 1.80 17.29
C VAL A 189 -0.57 2.04 18.70
N ASP A 190 0.76 2.23 18.84
CA ASP A 190 1.41 2.49 20.13
C ASP A 190 0.92 3.80 20.78
N ALA A 191 0.44 4.74 19.98
CA ALA A 191 -0.19 6.00 20.40
C ALA A 191 -1.72 5.90 20.60
N GLY A 192 -2.30 4.70 20.54
CA GLY A 192 -3.74 4.46 20.71
C GLY A 192 -4.60 4.86 19.50
N ALA A 193 -4.03 4.89 18.29
CA ALA A 193 -4.76 5.28 17.09
C ALA A 193 -5.64 4.14 16.52
N GLU A 194 -6.91 4.45 16.34
CA GLU A 194 -7.91 3.65 15.63
C GLU A 194 -7.57 3.44 14.14
N VAL A 195 -8.16 2.41 13.52
CA VAL A 195 -7.85 1.96 12.15
C VAL A 195 -7.81 3.09 11.12
N THR A 196 -8.79 4.01 11.07
CA THR A 196 -8.76 5.17 10.13
C THR A 196 -7.49 6.00 10.27
N ALA A 197 -7.13 6.36 11.51
CA ALA A 197 -6.01 7.26 11.79
C ALA A 197 -4.67 6.56 11.57
N ALA A 198 -4.58 5.29 11.98
CA ALA A 198 -3.39 4.46 11.82
C ALA A 198 -3.10 4.18 10.33
N MET A 199 -4.11 3.84 9.53
CA MET A 199 -3.98 3.70 8.07
C MET A 199 -3.62 5.01 7.38
N GLY A 200 -4.17 6.14 7.83
CA GLY A 200 -3.79 7.47 7.33
C GLY A 200 -2.33 7.85 7.63
N ALA A 201 -1.77 7.41 8.76
CA ALA A 201 -0.35 7.54 9.07
C ALA A 201 0.52 6.65 8.18
N ALA A 202 0.11 5.38 7.98
CA ALA A 202 0.77 4.44 7.10
C ALA A 202 0.83 4.92 5.65
N TYR A 203 -0.29 5.47 5.12
CA TYR A 203 -0.36 6.06 3.79
C TYR A 203 0.64 7.21 3.59
N ARG A 204 0.69 8.19 4.51
CA ARG A 204 1.62 9.32 4.40
C ARG A 204 3.07 8.83 4.33
N ALA A 205 3.45 7.90 5.21
CA ALA A 205 4.79 7.31 5.22
C ALA A 205 5.08 6.46 3.96
N ALA A 206 4.10 5.72 3.43
CA ALA A 206 4.22 5.00 2.16
C ALA A 206 4.46 5.97 0.98
N ALA A 207 3.74 7.09 0.95
CA ALA A 207 3.85 8.11 -0.08
C ALA A 207 5.18 8.88 -0.01
N ASP A 208 5.66 9.21 1.20
CA ASP A 208 7.01 9.76 1.40
C ASP A 208 8.11 8.78 0.98
N GLY A 209 7.96 7.50 1.37
CA GLY A 209 8.83 6.41 0.96
C GLY A 209 8.91 6.29 -0.56
N ALA A 210 7.76 6.21 -1.24
CA ALA A 210 7.67 6.21 -2.69
C ALA A 210 8.33 7.46 -3.31
N ARG A 211 7.99 8.68 -2.87
CA ARG A 211 8.61 9.93 -3.35
C ARG A 211 10.14 9.88 -3.24
N SER A 212 10.67 9.41 -2.12
CA SER A 212 12.11 9.36 -1.87
C SER A 212 12.89 8.52 -2.90
N THR A 213 12.26 7.47 -3.44
CA THR A 213 12.87 6.60 -4.46
C THR A 213 13.26 7.32 -5.75
N THR A 214 12.68 8.49 -6.01
CA THR A 214 12.98 9.35 -7.18
C THR A 214 14.43 9.83 -7.19
N ALA A 215 15.01 10.12 -6.02
CA ALA A 215 16.40 10.58 -5.90
C ALA A 215 17.43 9.44 -5.80
N MET A 216 16.96 8.20 -5.61
CA MET A 216 17.81 7.05 -5.35
C MET A 216 18.41 6.47 -6.64
N ARG A 217 19.59 5.87 -6.52
CA ARG A 217 20.13 4.93 -7.51
C ARG A 217 19.74 3.52 -7.07
N ALA A 218 19.20 2.72 -8.00
CA ALA A 218 18.83 1.35 -7.71
C ALA A 218 20.02 0.44 -7.37
N ARG A 219 19.82 -0.41 -6.36
CA ARG A 219 20.78 -1.41 -5.88
C ARG A 219 20.27 -2.84 -6.00
N ARG A 220 18.97 -3.00 -6.30
CA ARG A 220 18.27 -4.29 -6.42
C ARG A 220 17.40 -4.32 -7.68
N GLY A 221 16.92 -5.51 -8.03
CA GLY A 221 16.05 -5.74 -9.17
C GLY A 221 16.66 -5.35 -10.52
N ARG A 222 15.82 -5.33 -11.56
CA ARG A 222 16.23 -4.95 -12.93
C ARG A 222 16.65 -3.48 -13.03
N ALA A 223 16.12 -2.62 -12.17
CA ALA A 223 16.52 -1.22 -12.03
C ALA A 223 18.01 -1.03 -11.71
N SER A 224 18.63 -1.97 -10.99
CA SER A 224 20.08 -1.90 -10.72
C SER A 224 20.95 -1.97 -11.98
N TYR A 225 20.42 -2.48 -13.10
CA TYR A 225 21.16 -2.64 -14.36
C TYR A 225 21.26 -1.35 -15.18
N VAL A 226 20.30 -0.42 -15.04
CA VAL A 226 20.29 0.86 -15.78
C VAL A 226 21.08 1.99 -15.07
N GLY A 227 21.59 1.71 -13.86
CA GLY A 227 22.51 2.59 -13.13
C GLY A 227 21.92 3.96 -12.81
N GLU A 228 22.48 5.01 -13.40
CA GLU A 228 22.09 6.41 -13.16
C GLU A 228 20.78 6.79 -13.86
N VAL A 229 20.35 6.06 -14.89
CA VAL A 229 19.11 6.35 -15.64
C VAL A 229 17.85 6.19 -14.78
N ALA A 230 17.92 5.41 -13.70
CA ALA A 230 16.83 5.25 -12.73
C ALA A 230 16.66 6.47 -11.78
N ARG A 231 17.59 7.44 -11.76
CA ARG A 231 17.42 8.70 -11.00
C ARG A 231 16.44 9.62 -11.73
N GLY A 232 15.59 10.30 -10.97
CA GLY A 232 14.52 11.16 -11.49
C GLY A 232 13.21 10.42 -11.76
N VAL A 233 13.17 9.09 -11.62
CA VAL A 233 11.99 8.24 -11.84
C VAL A 233 11.56 7.63 -10.51
N VAL A 234 10.27 7.62 -10.17
CA VAL A 234 9.77 6.93 -8.97
C VAL A 234 9.81 5.40 -9.17
N ASP A 235 10.13 4.63 -8.12
CA ASP A 235 10.02 3.16 -8.18
C ASP A 235 8.54 2.73 -8.30
N PRO A 236 8.15 1.97 -9.34
CA PRO A 236 6.74 1.59 -9.55
C PRO A 236 6.23 0.62 -8.46
N GLY A 237 7.12 -0.16 -7.85
CA GLY A 237 6.81 -0.99 -6.68
C GLY A 237 6.43 -0.16 -5.46
N ALA A 238 7.24 0.84 -5.13
CA ALA A 238 6.98 1.76 -4.02
C ALA A 238 5.71 2.60 -4.26
N LEU A 239 5.47 3.04 -5.50
CA LEU A 239 4.25 3.75 -5.88
C LEU A 239 2.99 2.89 -5.68
N ALA A 240 3.01 1.62 -6.11
CA ALA A 240 1.90 0.69 -5.89
C ALA A 240 1.62 0.45 -4.39
N VAL A 241 2.66 0.44 -3.53
CA VAL A 241 2.48 0.35 -2.07
C VAL A 241 1.83 1.61 -1.50
N ALA A 242 2.17 2.80 -2.00
CA ALA A 242 1.50 4.04 -1.60
C ALA A 242 -0.01 3.99 -1.93
N TRP A 243 -0.38 3.56 -3.14
CA TRP A 243 -1.79 3.38 -3.53
C TRP A 243 -2.52 2.35 -2.65
N PHE A 244 -1.85 1.25 -2.30
CA PHE A 244 -2.43 0.24 -1.41
C PHE A 244 -2.80 0.86 -0.05
N TYR A 245 -1.90 1.62 0.59
CA TYR A 245 -2.22 2.28 1.85
C TYR A 245 -3.19 3.45 1.72
N GLU A 246 -3.18 4.20 0.61
CA GLU A 246 -4.14 5.29 0.32
C GLU A 246 -5.59 4.77 0.30
N ARG A 247 -5.80 3.67 -0.44
CA ARG A 247 -7.11 3.02 -0.56
C ARG A 247 -7.50 2.35 0.75
N GLY A 248 -6.52 1.89 1.54
CA GLY A 248 -6.73 1.42 2.91
C GLY A 248 -7.19 2.53 3.86
N ALA A 249 -6.60 3.72 3.78
CA ALA A 249 -7.00 4.88 4.57
C ALA A 249 -8.37 5.46 4.14
N THR A 250 -8.77 5.26 2.88
CA THR A 250 -10.07 5.73 2.36
C THR A 250 -11.21 4.74 2.64
N ALA A 251 -10.92 3.43 2.68
CA ALA A 251 -11.77 2.41 3.30
C ALA A 251 -11.68 2.43 4.85
N ALA A 252 -10.99 3.45 5.39
CA ALA A 252 -10.67 3.81 6.79
C ALA A 252 -11.85 4.01 7.75
#